data_AF-A0A0P1H5H6-F1
#
_entry.id   AF-A0A0P1H5H6-F1
#
_cell.length_a   1.000
_cell.length_b   1.000
_cell.length_c   1.000
_cell.angle_alpha   90.00
_cell.angle_beta   90.00
_cell.angle_gamma   90.00
#
_symmetry.space_group_name_H-M   'P 1'
#
loop_
_entity.id
_entity.type
_entity.pdbx_description
1 polymer ?
#
loop_
_entity_poly.entity_id
_entity_poly.type
_entity_poly.pdbx_seq_one_letter_code
_entity_poly.pdbx_strand_id
1 'polypeptide(L)'
;MPNRNSAGFQLRPLETEDLATAAGWLQNIADMARFDRSTRVPLNAAGLEQAWELFGDTKPNASKCWFALTTDSGQLCGITGLESISAVNRDAVAAMFIEESRRGRGVGIRALALLLDFAFRQIGLNRVTSYYRADNTRSEQMTARAGFATEGRMRAAWFAEGRFFDMITVGLLREEWDASREALAQELGASPRVSFRGAEAAGWAWPPGPAAPPDG
;
A
#
# COMPACT_ATOMS: atom_id res chain seq x y z
N MET A 1 -14.98 5.94 30.16
CA MET A 1 -14.37 4.64 29.83
C MET A 1 -14.11 4.61 28.34
N PRO A 2 -12.86 4.75 27.84
CA PRO A 2 -12.61 4.63 26.41
C PRO A 2 -12.74 3.16 26.00
N ASN A 3 -13.53 2.95 24.95
CA ASN A 3 -13.93 1.65 24.44
C ASN A 3 -12.71 0.89 23.88
N ARG A 4 -12.34 -0.24 24.49
CA ARG A 4 -11.10 -0.99 24.20
C ARG A 4 -11.16 -1.93 22.98
N ASN A 5 -12.16 -1.80 22.08
CA ASN A 5 -12.47 -2.87 21.12
C ASN A 5 -12.59 -2.50 19.63
N SER A 6 -11.94 -1.44 19.17
CA SER A 6 -11.67 -1.27 17.72
C SER A 6 -10.27 -0.71 17.54
N ALA A 7 -9.30 -1.58 17.23
CA ALA A 7 -7.96 -1.13 16.88
C ALA A 7 -8.04 -0.31 15.58
N GLY A 8 -7.81 0.99 15.68
CA GLY A 8 -7.64 1.89 14.56
C GLY A 8 -6.21 1.85 14.03
N PHE A 9 -6.09 2.13 12.74
CA PHE A 9 -4.83 2.30 12.05
C PHE A 9 -4.85 3.62 11.30
N GLN A 10 -3.67 4.21 11.14
CA GLN A 10 -3.51 5.48 10.46
C GLN A 10 -2.48 5.38 9.35
N LEU A 11 -2.77 6.01 8.22
CA LEU A 11 -1.79 6.38 7.21
C LEU A 11 -1.33 7.81 7.50
N ARG A 12 -0.03 8.01 7.55
CA ARG A 12 0.60 9.35 7.62
C ARG A 12 1.82 9.37 6.71
N PRO A 13 2.36 10.54 6.34
CA PRO A 13 3.65 10.61 5.68
C PRO A 13 4.68 9.73 6.41
N LEU A 14 5.48 9.01 5.61
CA LEU A 14 6.58 8.21 6.12
C LEU A 14 7.73 9.16 6.50
N GLU A 15 8.23 9.04 7.73
CA GLU A 15 9.21 9.98 8.31
C GLU A 15 10.56 9.28 8.54
N THR A 16 11.63 10.04 8.73
CA THR A 16 12.98 9.49 9.01
C THR A 16 12.99 8.58 10.25
N GLU A 17 12.18 8.89 11.26
CA GLU A 17 12.05 8.10 12.49
C GLU A 17 11.53 6.67 12.24
N ASP A 18 10.78 6.46 11.16
CA ASP A 18 10.24 5.14 10.79
C ASP A 18 11.30 4.23 10.16
N LEU A 19 12.37 4.82 9.59
CA LEU A 19 13.35 4.10 8.78
C LEU A 19 14.10 3.04 9.57
N ALA A 20 14.35 3.26 10.87
CA ALA A 20 14.97 2.24 11.71
C ALA A 20 14.11 0.97 11.81
N THR A 21 12.79 1.13 11.98
CA THR A 21 11.86 0.00 12.04
C THR A 21 11.71 -0.66 10.66
N ALA A 22 11.54 0.15 9.62
CA ALA A 22 11.41 -0.34 8.25
C ALA A 22 12.67 -1.11 7.77
N ALA A 23 13.87 -0.63 8.13
CA ALA A 23 15.12 -1.32 7.84
C ALA A 23 15.17 -2.71 8.49
N GLY A 24 14.63 -2.86 9.71
CA GLY A 24 14.50 -4.16 10.36
C GLY A 24 13.69 -5.17 9.53
N TRP A 25 12.67 -4.73 8.81
CA TRP A 25 11.91 -5.59 7.89
C TRP A 25 12.73 -5.99 6.65
N LEU A 26 13.50 -5.05 6.10
CA LEU A 26 14.37 -5.28 4.94
C LEU A 26 15.56 -6.19 5.27
N GLN A 27 15.83 -6.45 6.55
CA GLN A 27 16.83 -7.42 6.99
C GLN A 27 16.32 -8.86 7.03
N ASN A 28 14.99 -9.08 6.97
CA ASN A 28 14.42 -10.40 6.79
C ASN A 28 14.53 -10.81 5.31
N ILE A 29 15.63 -11.48 4.97
CA ILE A 29 15.96 -11.88 3.59
C ILE A 29 14.86 -12.71 2.94
N ALA A 30 14.24 -13.63 3.69
CA ALA A 30 13.19 -14.51 3.17
C ALA A 30 11.90 -13.75 2.83
N ASP A 31 11.60 -12.69 3.58
CA ASP A 31 10.43 -11.85 3.34
C ASP A 31 10.69 -10.82 2.24
N MET A 32 11.87 -10.18 2.27
CA MET A 32 12.32 -9.26 1.23
C MET A 32 12.37 -9.93 -0.15
N ALA A 33 12.76 -11.21 -0.21
CA ALA A 33 12.75 -12.02 -1.43
C ALA A 33 11.38 -12.09 -2.14
N ARG A 34 10.28 -11.88 -1.42
CA ARG A 34 8.90 -11.90 -1.93
C ARG A 34 8.32 -10.52 -2.20
N PHE A 35 8.87 -9.49 -1.57
CA PHE A 35 8.34 -8.14 -1.57
C PHE A 35 9.10 -7.16 -2.47
N ASP A 36 10.42 -7.07 -2.33
CA ASP A 36 11.20 -6.02 -2.99
C ASP A 36 11.57 -6.44 -4.42
N ARG A 37 11.17 -5.60 -5.39
CA ARG A 37 11.50 -5.77 -6.81
C ARG A 37 12.86 -5.17 -7.19
N SER A 38 13.29 -4.17 -6.44
CA SER A 38 14.42 -3.30 -6.75
C SER A 38 15.72 -3.81 -6.16
N THR A 39 15.79 -3.96 -4.84
CA THR A 39 16.98 -4.42 -4.12
C THR A 39 16.62 -5.58 -3.21
N ARG A 40 17.44 -6.63 -3.26
CA ARG A 40 17.36 -7.75 -2.31
C ARG A 40 18.62 -7.82 -1.46
N VAL A 41 19.32 -6.69 -1.36
CA VAL A 41 20.44 -6.48 -0.46
C VAL A 41 19.87 -5.88 0.83
N PRO A 42 20.04 -6.55 1.99
CA PRO A 42 19.60 -6.03 3.26
C PRO A 42 20.19 -4.64 3.53
N LEU A 43 19.35 -3.72 3.98
CA LEU A 43 19.78 -2.38 4.38
C LEU A 43 19.73 -2.27 5.91
N ASN A 44 20.76 -1.64 6.48
CA ASN A 44 20.65 -1.09 7.83
C ASN A 44 19.95 0.29 7.78
N ALA A 45 19.69 0.89 8.93
CA ALA A 45 19.00 2.18 9.01
C ALA A 45 19.69 3.27 8.17
N ALA A 46 21.02 3.41 8.29
CA ALA A 46 21.80 4.40 7.54
C ALA A 46 21.76 4.14 6.02
N GLY A 47 21.75 2.88 5.59
CA GLY A 47 21.63 2.50 4.18
C GLY A 47 20.24 2.79 3.62
N LEU A 48 19.19 2.56 4.41
CA LEU A 48 17.82 2.91 4.02
C LEU A 48 17.63 4.43 3.98
N GLU A 49 18.22 5.17 4.92
CA GLU A 49 18.23 6.63 4.94
C GLU A 49 18.95 7.19 3.70
N GLN A 50 20.12 6.69 3.34
CA GLN A 50 20.79 7.09 2.10
C GLN A 50 19.95 6.74 0.86
N ALA A 51 19.35 5.55 0.81
CA ALA A 51 18.45 5.19 -0.29
C ALA A 51 17.23 6.12 -0.36
N TRP A 52 16.69 6.52 0.79
CA TRP A 52 15.59 7.47 0.91
C TRP A 52 15.99 8.88 0.47
N GLU A 53 17.19 9.34 0.82
CA GLU A 53 17.69 10.63 0.37
C GLU A 53 17.95 10.68 -1.13
N LEU A 54 18.39 9.56 -1.72
CA LEU A 54 18.69 9.45 -3.14
C LEU A 54 17.46 9.20 -4.01
N PHE A 55 16.44 8.52 -3.49
CA PHE A 55 15.29 8.03 -4.27
C PHE A 55 13.90 8.38 -3.71
N GLY A 56 13.84 8.90 -2.48
CA GLY A 56 12.64 9.19 -1.71
C GLY A 56 12.22 10.66 -1.74
N ASP A 57 11.18 10.96 -0.97
CA ASP A 57 10.41 12.22 -0.97
C ASP A 57 11.09 13.38 -0.22
N THR A 58 12.43 13.42 -0.14
CA THR A 58 13.16 14.50 0.57
C THR A 58 12.93 15.89 -0.03
N LYS A 59 12.33 15.94 -1.23
CA LYS A 59 11.72 17.12 -1.84
C LYS A 59 10.38 16.68 -2.43
N PRO A 60 9.36 17.57 -2.51
CA PRO A 60 8.11 17.26 -3.19
C PRO A 60 8.38 16.71 -4.59
N ASN A 61 8.27 15.39 -4.75
CA ASN A 61 8.57 14.71 -5.99
C ASN A 61 7.27 14.19 -6.56
N ALA A 62 6.81 14.79 -7.66
CA ALA A 62 5.56 14.39 -8.30
C ALA A 62 5.53 12.94 -8.83
N SER A 63 6.66 12.22 -8.79
CA SER A 63 6.76 10.84 -9.29
C SER A 63 6.56 9.74 -8.24
N LYS A 64 6.52 10.04 -6.93
CA LYS A 64 6.32 9.04 -5.88
C LYS A 64 5.61 9.64 -4.66
N CYS A 65 5.00 8.80 -3.83
CA CYS A 65 4.57 9.17 -2.49
C CYS A 65 4.52 7.94 -1.57
N TRP A 66 4.93 8.08 -0.31
CA TRP A 66 4.95 6.99 0.66
C TRP A 66 4.26 7.35 1.99
N PHE A 67 3.54 6.37 2.53
CA PHE A 67 2.82 6.48 3.79
C PHE A 67 3.27 5.38 4.76
N ALA A 68 3.52 5.78 5.99
CA ALA A 68 3.61 4.89 7.14
C ALA A 68 2.20 4.45 7.55
N LEU A 69 2.01 3.14 7.73
CA LEU A 69 0.82 2.57 8.36
C LEU A 69 1.11 2.31 9.83
N THR A 70 0.44 3.02 10.74
CA THR A 70 0.66 2.90 12.19
C THR A 70 -0.60 2.44 12.92
N THR A 71 -0.45 1.84 14.10
CA THR A 71 -1.55 1.71 15.06
C THR A 71 -1.92 3.07 15.67
N ASP A 72 -3.06 3.13 16.38
CA ASP A 72 -3.41 4.30 17.21
C ASP A 72 -2.37 4.64 18.28
N SER A 73 -1.57 3.66 18.71
CA SER A 73 -0.45 3.86 19.64
C SER A 73 0.83 4.37 18.96
N GLY A 74 0.79 4.64 17.65
CA GLY A 74 1.92 5.11 16.86
C GLY A 74 2.89 4.03 16.42
N GLN A 75 2.60 2.74 16.66
CA GLN A 75 3.51 1.66 16.26
C GLN A 75 3.43 1.45 14.74
N LEU A 76 4.56 1.58 14.06
CA LEU A 76 4.68 1.27 12.63
C LEU A 76 4.38 -0.21 12.36
N CYS A 77 3.47 -0.47 11.43
CA CYS A 77 2.93 -1.78 11.08
C CYS A 77 3.02 -2.11 9.59
N GLY A 78 3.37 -1.13 8.77
CA GLY A 78 3.58 -1.31 7.34
C GLY A 78 3.96 0.00 6.66
N ILE A 79 4.24 -0.10 5.37
CA ILE A 79 4.45 1.04 4.48
C ILE A 79 3.67 0.79 3.20
N THR A 80 3.12 1.84 2.61
CA THR A 80 2.40 1.75 1.35
C THR A 80 2.55 3.03 0.56
N GLY A 81 2.56 2.96 -0.75
CA GLY A 81 2.79 4.13 -1.56
C GLY A 81 2.56 3.92 -3.04
N LEU A 82 2.75 5.01 -3.78
CA LEU A 82 2.73 5.03 -5.23
C LEU A 82 4.15 5.36 -5.71
N GLU A 83 4.62 4.61 -6.69
CA GLU A 83 5.89 4.80 -7.38
C GLU A 83 5.64 5.04 -8.87
N SER A 84 6.59 5.70 -9.54
CA SER A 84 6.53 5.96 -10.99
C SER A 84 5.24 6.67 -11.45
N ILE A 85 4.75 7.61 -10.63
CA ILE A 85 3.57 8.42 -10.95
C ILE A 85 3.84 9.19 -12.24
N SER A 86 3.04 8.91 -13.26
CA SER A 86 3.06 9.58 -14.55
C SER A 86 1.87 10.52 -14.65
N ALA A 87 2.12 11.83 -14.58
CA ALA A 87 1.07 12.83 -14.78
C ALA A 87 0.49 12.81 -16.21
N VAL A 88 1.31 12.45 -17.20
CA VAL A 88 0.90 12.34 -18.62
C VAL A 88 -0.02 11.15 -18.83
N ASN A 89 0.37 9.96 -18.33
CA ASN A 89 -0.40 8.74 -18.54
C ASN A 89 -1.48 8.52 -17.47
N ARG A 90 -1.45 9.31 -16.39
CA ARG A 90 -2.32 9.16 -15.21
C ARG A 90 -2.29 7.74 -14.66
N ASP A 91 -1.08 7.20 -14.52
CA ASP A 91 -0.79 5.86 -13.99
C ASP A 91 0.29 5.93 -12.91
N ALA A 92 0.30 4.96 -12.00
CA ALA A 92 1.34 4.77 -11.00
C ALA A 92 1.40 3.30 -10.58
N VAL A 93 2.52 2.91 -9.98
CA VAL A 93 2.70 1.58 -9.42
C VAL A 93 2.40 1.62 -7.92
N ALA A 94 1.43 0.83 -7.46
CA ALA A 94 1.15 0.66 -6.03
C ALA A 94 2.07 -0.40 -5.42
N ALA A 95 2.68 -0.02 -4.29
CA ALA A 95 3.53 -0.89 -3.49
C ALA A 95 3.08 -0.88 -2.03
N MET A 96 3.16 -2.04 -1.38
CA MET A 96 2.77 -2.20 0.02
C MET A 96 3.57 -3.31 0.70
N PHE A 97 4.04 -3.00 1.90
CA PHE A 97 4.56 -3.96 2.86
C PHE A 97 3.76 -3.88 4.15
N ILE A 98 3.44 -5.04 4.73
CA ILE A 98 2.82 -5.15 6.06
C ILE A 98 3.72 -6.04 6.91
N GLU A 99 3.99 -5.60 8.14
CA GLU A 99 4.73 -6.36 9.14
C GLU A 99 4.09 -7.74 9.32
N GLU A 100 4.91 -8.79 9.40
CA GLU A 100 4.46 -10.18 9.44
C GLU A 100 3.39 -10.44 10.52
N SER A 101 3.60 -9.90 11.73
CA SER A 101 2.71 -10.06 12.89
C SER A 101 1.29 -9.48 12.67
N ARG A 102 1.14 -8.59 11.68
CA ARG A 102 -0.09 -7.85 11.35
C ARG A 102 -0.81 -8.39 10.11
N ARG A 103 -0.21 -9.31 9.36
CA ARG A 103 -0.81 -9.90 8.14
C ARG A 103 -2.02 -10.77 8.49
N GLY A 104 -2.93 -10.93 7.51
CA GLY A 104 -4.13 -11.77 7.66
C GLY A 104 -5.25 -11.18 8.53
N ARG A 105 -5.11 -9.93 9.00
CA ARG A 105 -6.09 -9.24 9.86
C ARG A 105 -6.94 -8.19 9.13
N GLY A 106 -6.93 -8.21 7.80
CA GLY A 106 -7.66 -7.23 6.97
C GLY A 106 -7.05 -5.83 6.91
N VAL A 107 -5.98 -5.53 7.66
CA VAL A 107 -5.38 -4.17 7.68
C VAL A 107 -4.79 -3.79 6.32
N GLY A 108 -4.04 -4.69 5.67
CA GLY A 108 -3.39 -4.42 4.39
C GLY A 108 -4.36 -4.08 3.27
N ILE A 109 -5.44 -4.87 3.09
CA ILE A 109 -6.46 -4.61 2.06
C ILE A 109 -7.17 -3.27 2.30
N ARG A 110 -7.39 -2.86 3.56
CA ARG A 110 -7.98 -1.56 3.88
C ARG A 110 -7.04 -0.39 3.64
N ALA A 111 -5.75 -0.56 3.95
CA ALA A 111 -4.73 0.41 3.60
C ALA A 111 -4.59 0.55 2.07
N LEU A 112 -4.72 -0.55 1.32
CA LEU A 112 -4.69 -0.54 -0.13
C LEU A 112 -5.92 0.18 -0.68
N ALA A 113 -7.11 -0.14 -0.18
CA ALA A 113 -8.35 0.54 -0.56
C ALA A 113 -8.28 2.06 -0.32
N LEU A 114 -7.75 2.48 0.83
CA LEU A 114 -7.56 3.90 1.14
C LEU A 114 -6.48 4.56 0.23
N LEU A 115 -5.43 3.83 -0.13
CA LEU A 115 -4.43 4.28 -1.10
C LEU A 115 -5.03 4.43 -2.50
N LEU A 116 -5.89 3.50 -2.93
CA LEU A 116 -6.59 3.56 -4.22
C LEU A 116 -7.54 4.76 -4.27
N ASP A 117 -8.26 5.05 -3.18
CA ASP A 117 -9.05 6.27 -3.08
C ASP A 117 -8.19 7.51 -3.26
N PHE A 118 -7.03 7.55 -2.61
CA PHE A 118 -6.11 8.67 -2.75
C PHE A 118 -5.60 8.79 -4.19
N ALA A 119 -5.19 7.68 -4.81
CA ALA A 119 -4.72 7.62 -6.18
C ALA A 119 -5.77 8.16 -7.18
N PHE A 120 -7.01 7.67 -7.10
CA PHE A 120 -8.05 8.00 -8.07
C PHE A 120 -8.77 9.33 -7.77
N ARG A 121 -8.97 9.69 -6.49
CA ARG A 121 -9.77 10.87 -6.11
C ARG A 121 -8.92 12.11 -5.79
N GLN A 122 -7.75 11.95 -5.18
CA GLN A 122 -6.89 13.09 -4.81
C GLN A 122 -5.83 13.39 -5.86
N ILE A 123 -5.10 12.38 -6.33
CA ILE A 123 -4.09 12.56 -7.39
C ILE A 123 -4.76 12.66 -8.77
N GLY A 124 -5.90 11.98 -8.94
CA GLY A 124 -6.61 11.93 -10.21
C GLY A 124 -5.92 11.01 -11.20
N LEU A 125 -5.44 9.84 -10.78
CA LEU A 125 -5.01 8.81 -11.71
C LEU A 125 -6.21 8.20 -12.46
N ASN A 126 -5.97 7.65 -13.64
CA ASN A 126 -6.93 6.83 -14.36
C ASN A 126 -6.69 5.33 -14.12
N ARG A 127 -5.47 5.00 -13.70
CA ARG A 127 -4.99 3.63 -13.57
C ARG A 127 -4.01 3.48 -12.41
N VAL A 128 -4.01 2.31 -11.79
CA VAL A 128 -2.98 1.87 -10.84
C VAL A 128 -2.50 0.48 -11.25
N THR A 129 -1.18 0.32 -11.38
CA THR A 129 -0.52 -0.96 -11.66
C THR A 129 0.07 -1.54 -10.37
N SER A 130 0.15 -2.86 -10.24
CA SER A 130 0.98 -3.49 -9.22
C SER A 130 1.62 -4.76 -9.76
N TYR A 131 2.63 -5.26 -9.05
CA TYR A 131 3.32 -6.48 -9.42
C TYR A 131 3.61 -7.35 -8.21
N TYR A 132 3.48 -8.66 -8.39
CA TYR A 132 3.85 -9.63 -7.37
C TYR A 132 4.52 -10.87 -7.98
N ARG A 133 5.29 -11.58 -7.16
CA ARG A 133 5.92 -12.85 -7.54
C ARG A 133 4.83 -13.92 -7.68
N ALA A 134 4.90 -14.77 -8.70
CA ALA A 134 3.81 -15.70 -9.05
C ALA A 134 3.44 -16.74 -7.96
N ASP A 135 4.30 -16.96 -6.96
CA ASP A 135 4.04 -17.84 -5.81
C ASP A 135 3.56 -17.06 -4.55
N ASN A 136 3.39 -15.74 -4.65
CA ASN A 136 2.89 -14.90 -3.57
C ASN A 136 1.35 -14.84 -3.57
N THR A 137 0.74 -15.92 -3.08
CA THR A 137 -0.72 -16.08 -2.99
C THR A 137 -1.40 -14.99 -2.16
N ARG A 138 -0.69 -14.36 -1.20
CA ARG A 138 -1.26 -13.27 -0.40
C ARG A 138 -1.46 -12.01 -1.23
N SER A 139 -0.48 -11.64 -2.05
CA SER A 139 -0.59 -10.51 -2.98
C SER A 139 -1.62 -10.78 -4.06
N GLU A 140 -1.67 -11.99 -4.60
CA GLU A 140 -2.70 -12.43 -5.55
C GLU A 140 -4.12 -12.25 -4.95
N GLN A 141 -4.38 -12.82 -3.77
CA GLN A 141 -5.69 -12.69 -3.11
C GLN A 141 -6.05 -11.24 -2.78
N MET A 142 -5.07 -10.44 -2.31
CA MET A 142 -5.31 -9.06 -1.93
C MET A 142 -5.64 -8.18 -3.16
N THR A 143 -4.88 -8.33 -4.25
CA THR A 143 -5.10 -7.56 -5.47
C THR A 143 -6.40 -7.98 -6.17
N ALA A 144 -6.70 -9.28 -6.23
CA ALA A 144 -7.97 -9.78 -6.76
C ALA A 144 -9.18 -9.25 -5.97
N ARG A 145 -9.12 -9.25 -4.63
CA ARG A 145 -10.18 -8.68 -3.78
C ARG A 145 -10.34 -7.17 -3.95
N ALA A 146 -9.26 -6.45 -4.22
CA ALA A 146 -9.30 -5.02 -4.53
C ALA A 146 -9.81 -4.73 -5.95
N GLY A 147 -10.12 -5.75 -6.76
CA GLY A 147 -10.68 -5.61 -8.10
C GLY A 147 -9.64 -5.53 -9.23
N PHE A 148 -8.34 -5.73 -8.93
CA PHE A 148 -7.31 -5.70 -9.98
C PHE A 148 -7.48 -6.86 -10.97
N ALA A 149 -7.31 -6.57 -12.26
CA ALA A 149 -7.23 -7.55 -13.33
C ALA A 149 -5.79 -7.98 -13.60
N THR A 150 -5.57 -9.25 -13.93
CA THR A 150 -4.26 -9.72 -14.41
C THR A 150 -4.06 -9.35 -15.87
N GLU A 151 -2.93 -8.72 -16.17
CA GLU A 151 -2.64 -8.19 -17.51
C GLU A 151 -1.44 -8.87 -18.16
N GLY A 152 -0.56 -9.46 -17.35
CA GLY A 152 0.65 -10.03 -17.87
C GLY A 152 1.36 -10.95 -16.90
N ARG A 153 2.17 -11.83 -17.48
CA ARG A 153 3.11 -12.70 -16.78
C ARG A 153 4.48 -12.54 -17.41
N MET A 154 5.37 -11.87 -16.68
CA MET A 154 6.76 -11.70 -17.09
C MET A 154 7.55 -12.93 -16.64
N ARG A 155 7.89 -13.79 -17.60
CA ARG A 155 8.63 -15.04 -17.34
C ARG A 155 10.03 -14.75 -16.82
N ALA A 156 10.44 -15.44 -15.76
CA ALA A 156 11.76 -15.32 -15.14
C ALA A 156 12.18 -13.86 -14.80
N ALA A 157 11.21 -13.00 -14.46
CA ALA A 157 11.45 -11.59 -14.20
C ALA A 157 11.75 -11.26 -12.72
N TRP A 158 11.79 -12.27 -11.84
CA TRP A 158 12.04 -12.08 -10.41
C TRP A 158 13.09 -13.07 -9.91
N PHE A 159 14.33 -12.63 -9.72
CA PHE A 159 15.37 -13.47 -9.12
C PHE A 159 15.34 -13.38 -7.60
N ALA A 160 15.22 -14.52 -6.93
CA ALA A 160 15.31 -14.64 -5.49
C ALA A 160 15.69 -16.07 -5.10
N GLU A 161 16.34 -16.23 -3.95
CA GLU A 161 16.57 -17.57 -3.37
C GLU A 161 17.30 -18.52 -4.35
N GLY A 162 18.21 -17.99 -5.17
CA GLY A 162 19.00 -18.75 -6.15
C GLY A 162 18.26 -19.18 -7.42
N ARG A 163 17.01 -18.75 -7.64
CA ARG A 163 16.22 -19.10 -8.83
C ARG A 163 15.39 -17.93 -9.36
N PHE A 164 14.95 -18.07 -10.60
CA PHE A 164 14.01 -17.14 -11.20
C PHE A 164 12.56 -17.58 -10.97
N PHE A 165 11.73 -16.61 -10.64
CA PHE A 165 10.29 -16.70 -10.56
C PHE A 165 9.66 -15.80 -11.61
N ASP A 166 8.42 -16.10 -11.98
CA ASP A 166 7.65 -15.22 -12.83
C ASP A 166 7.08 -14.06 -12.01
N MET A 167 6.97 -12.90 -12.63
CA MET A 167 6.32 -11.72 -12.07
C MET A 167 4.95 -11.56 -12.73
N ILE A 168 3.92 -11.39 -11.92
CA ILE A 168 2.56 -11.11 -12.39
C ILE A 168 2.35 -9.61 -12.35
N THR A 169 1.83 -9.08 -13.46
CA THR A 169 1.43 -7.68 -13.61
C THR A 169 -0.08 -7.61 -13.51
N VAL A 170 -0.57 -6.74 -12.63
CA VAL A 170 -2.00 -6.48 -12.45
C VAL A 170 -2.29 -4.99 -12.57
N GLY A 171 -3.46 -4.65 -13.11
CA GLY A 171 -3.93 -3.28 -13.28
C GLY A 171 -5.34 -3.10 -12.72
N LEU A 172 -5.63 -1.88 -12.26
CA LEU A 172 -6.96 -1.46 -11.85
C LEU A 172 -7.25 -0.10 -12.47
N LEU A 173 -8.37 0.00 -13.19
CA LEU A 173 -8.86 1.25 -13.75
C LEU A 173 -9.74 1.99 -12.75
N ARG A 174 -9.79 3.32 -12.88
CA ARG A 174 -10.63 4.18 -12.04
C ARG A 174 -12.10 3.75 -12.06
N GLU A 175 -12.64 3.42 -13.23
CA GLU A 175 -14.04 3.01 -13.38
C GLU A 175 -14.35 1.66 -12.71
N GLU A 176 -13.40 0.72 -12.76
CA GLU A 176 -13.51 -0.58 -12.09
C GLU A 176 -13.47 -0.43 -10.57
N TRP A 177 -12.63 0.49 -10.08
CA TRP A 177 -12.59 0.84 -8.66
C TRP A 177 -13.91 1.47 -8.23
N ASP A 178 -14.39 2.50 -8.93
CA ASP A 178 -15.64 3.19 -8.63
C ASP A 178 -16.83 2.20 -8.58
N ALA A 179 -16.84 1.18 -9.46
CA ALA A 179 -17.90 0.17 -9.51
C ALA A 179 -17.82 -0.89 -8.39
N SER A 180 -16.62 -1.23 -7.89
CA SER A 180 -16.41 -2.33 -6.93
C SER A 180 -16.16 -1.88 -5.50
N ARG A 181 -15.81 -0.60 -5.29
CA ARG A 181 -15.42 -0.01 -4.01
C ARG A 181 -16.43 -0.24 -2.90
N GLU A 182 -17.72 -0.03 -3.17
CA GLU A 182 -18.77 -0.17 -2.16
C GLU A 182 -18.97 -1.64 -1.75
N ALA A 183 -18.93 -2.56 -2.72
CA ALA A 183 -19.01 -3.99 -2.44
C ALA A 183 -17.84 -4.46 -1.55
N LEU A 184 -16.61 -3.99 -1.82
CA LEU A 184 -15.46 -4.27 -0.98
C LEU A 184 -15.61 -3.69 0.44
N ALA A 185 -16.17 -2.48 0.57
CA ALA A 185 -16.42 -1.88 1.88
C ALA A 185 -17.42 -2.70 2.70
N GLN A 186 -18.48 -3.20 2.06
CA GLN A 186 -19.47 -4.08 2.67
C GLN A 186 -18.87 -5.43 3.07
N GLU A 187 -18.09 -6.06 2.18
CA GLU A 187 -17.40 -7.34 2.43
C GLU A 187 -16.47 -7.25 3.65
N LEU A 188 -15.68 -6.18 3.73
CA LEU A 188 -14.70 -6.02 4.81
C LEU A 188 -15.38 -5.64 6.13
N GLY A 189 -16.55 -5.00 6.10
CA GLY A 189 -17.25 -4.53 7.29
C GLY A 189 -16.56 -3.37 8.01
N ALA A 190 -16.98 -3.11 9.25
CA ALA A 190 -16.65 -1.88 9.99
C ALA A 190 -15.25 -1.83 10.64
N SER A 191 -14.59 -2.97 10.87
CA SER A 191 -13.36 -3.07 11.67
C SER A 191 -12.32 -4.01 11.04
N PRO A 192 -11.01 -3.75 11.17
CA PRO A 192 -10.41 -2.52 11.74
C PRO A 192 -10.64 -1.31 10.83
N ARG A 193 -10.53 -0.10 11.36
CA ARG A 193 -10.61 1.15 10.56
C ARG A 193 -9.20 1.61 10.19
N VAL A 194 -9.01 2.08 8.97
CA VAL A 194 -7.77 2.73 8.52
C VAL A 194 -8.12 4.16 8.07
N SER A 195 -7.36 5.17 8.45
CA SER A 195 -7.62 6.56 8.01
C SER A 195 -6.35 7.35 7.76
N PHE A 196 -6.41 8.39 6.93
CA PHE A 196 -5.32 9.36 6.89
C PHE A 196 -5.35 10.21 8.17
N ARG A 197 -4.20 10.31 8.85
CA ARG A 197 -4.06 11.04 10.11
C ARG A 197 -4.48 12.50 9.94
N GLY A 198 -5.47 12.95 10.71
CA GLY A 198 -5.96 14.33 10.69
C GLY A 198 -6.95 14.65 9.55
N ALA A 199 -7.30 13.66 8.73
CA ALA A 199 -8.24 13.79 7.63
C ALA A 199 -9.51 12.92 7.80
N GLU A 200 -9.72 12.37 9.00
CA GLU A 200 -10.82 11.44 9.29
C GLU A 200 -12.20 12.06 9.03
N ALA A 201 -12.36 13.33 9.43
CA ALA A 201 -13.59 14.10 9.26
C ALA A 201 -13.86 14.48 7.79
N ALA A 202 -12.83 14.45 6.93
CA ALA A 202 -12.92 14.74 5.51
C ALA A 202 -13.24 13.50 4.66
N GLY A 203 -13.61 12.38 5.29
CA GLY A 203 -13.97 11.14 4.59
C GLY A 203 -12.78 10.28 4.15
N TRP A 204 -11.56 10.64 4.55
CA TRP A 204 -10.32 9.91 4.25
C TRP A 204 -10.12 8.73 5.20
N ALA A 205 -11.05 7.79 5.16
CA ALA A 205 -11.04 6.59 5.96
C ALA A 205 -11.67 5.39 5.26
N TRP A 206 -11.24 4.21 5.68
CA TRP A 206 -11.75 2.92 5.24
C TRP A 206 -12.22 2.08 6.44
N PRO A 207 -13.46 1.56 6.44
CA PRO A 207 -14.45 1.74 5.38
C PRO A 207 -14.87 3.21 5.25
N PRO A 208 -15.31 3.63 4.04
CA PRO A 208 -15.84 4.97 3.81
C PRO A 208 -16.90 5.31 4.86
N GLY A 209 -16.89 6.56 5.34
CA GLY A 209 -18.04 7.08 6.08
C GLY A 209 -19.30 7.06 5.22
N PRO A 210 -20.49 7.17 5.83
CA PRO A 210 -21.72 7.40 5.06
C PRO A 210 -21.48 8.59 4.12
N ALA A 211 -21.90 8.45 2.85
CA ALA A 211 -21.82 9.55 1.89
C ALA A 211 -22.45 10.80 2.54
N ALA A 212 -21.76 11.93 2.47
CA ALA A 212 -22.40 13.19 2.84
C ALA A 212 -23.67 13.31 1.98
N PRO A 213 -24.81 13.73 2.55
CA PRO A 213 -26.02 13.94 1.76
C PRO A 213 -25.65 14.89 0.60
N PRO A 214 -26.17 14.66 -0.62
CA PRO A 214 -25.94 15.59 -1.72
C PRO A 214 -26.39 16.97 -1.25
N ASP A 215 -25.52 17.97 -1.43
CA ASP A 215 -25.86 19.36 -1.14
C ASP A 215 -27.19 19.69 -1.84
N GLY A 216 -28.19 20.07 -1.04
CA GLY A 216 -29.57 20.31 -1.47
C GLY A 216 -29.73 21.55 -2.34
#